data_AF-A0A944A9F6-F1
#
_entry.id   AF-A0A944A9F6-F1
#
_cell.length_a   1.000
_cell.length_b   1.000
_cell.length_c   1.000
_cell.angle_alpha   90.00
_cell.angle_beta   90.00
_cell.angle_gamma   90.00
#
_symmetry.space_group_name_H-M   'P 1'
#
loop_
_entity.id
_entity.type
_entity.pdbx_description
1 polymer ?
#
loop_
_entity_poly.entity_id
_entity_poly.type
_entity_poly.pdbx_seq_one_letter_code
_entity_poly.pdbx_strand_id
1 'polypeptide(L)'
;MERKGFTLIELLVVIGIIAVITGISAAGYWRFVGRAQNVRCSELVHQTKTAIETIYQKTDAWPRLFLSSAQSGDGKLDARTAAALAKEGVMSLSYKKEERSDGTYNYVLNGHDRFGVVTPWAMDYIRRHGTGASSSSRLPSGGTIDDHIIRFAVDLDYDGITETSFGYGGSTARVRALCCVWSYGKDGKKGTEDDIRSWTKGQEVK
;
A
#
# COMPACT_ATOMS: atom_id res chain seq x y z
N MET A 1 -49.70 33.24 12.95
CA MET A 1 -48.61 32.87 12.02
C MET A 1 -48.94 31.49 11.47
N GLU A 2 -49.59 31.42 10.30
CA GLU A 2 -49.97 30.14 9.69
C GLU A 2 -48.76 29.51 9.01
N ARG A 3 -48.38 28.31 9.47
CA ARG A 3 -47.36 27.50 8.80
C ARG A 3 -48.02 26.85 7.57
N LYS A 4 -47.68 27.31 6.37
CA LYS A 4 -48.03 26.60 5.12
C LYS A 4 -47.37 25.21 5.17
N GLY A 5 -48.18 24.17 5.32
CA GLY A 5 -47.73 22.78 5.28
C GLY A 5 -47.39 22.37 3.84
N PHE A 6 -46.37 21.53 3.69
CA PHE A 6 -45.98 20.93 2.41
C PHE A 6 -47.10 20.02 1.90
N THR A 7 -47.38 20.05 0.59
CA THR A 7 -48.40 19.17 0.01
C THR A 7 -47.83 17.76 -0.21
N LEU A 8 -48.69 16.74 -0.11
CA LEU A 8 -48.29 15.34 -0.32
C LEU A 8 -47.74 15.11 -1.73
N ILE A 9 -48.32 15.81 -2.72
CA ILE A 9 -47.87 15.74 -4.11
C ILE A 9 -46.48 16.36 -4.31
N GLU A 10 -46.17 17.47 -3.64
CA GLU A 10 -44.82 18.05 -3.68
C GLU A 10 -43.77 17.09 -3.12
N LEU A 11 -44.08 16.43 -2.00
CA LEU A 11 -43.19 15.41 -1.43
C LEU A 11 -42.97 14.25 -2.41
N LEU A 12 -44.02 13.80 -3.09
CA LEU A 12 -43.97 12.68 -4.02
C LEU A 12 -43.14 13.00 -5.28
N VAL A 13 -43.23 14.22 -5.79
CA VAL A 13 -42.39 14.68 -6.90
C VAL A 13 -40.92 14.78 -6.48
N VAL A 14 -40.65 15.29 -5.27
CA VAL A 14 -39.27 15.42 -4.75
C VAL A 14 -38.60 14.05 -4.59
N ILE A 15 -39.27 13.06 -3.98
CA ILE A 15 -38.70 11.71 -3.87
C ILE A 15 -38.52 11.05 -5.25
N GLY A 16 -39.40 11.34 -6.21
CA GLY A 16 -39.27 10.89 -7.59
C GLY A 16 -38.02 11.44 -8.27
N ILE A 17 -37.77 12.75 -8.13
CA ILE A 17 -36.56 13.40 -8.65
C ILE A 17 -35.30 12.83 -7.97
N ILE A 18 -35.31 12.67 -6.65
CA ILE A 18 -34.17 12.09 -5.90
C ILE A 18 -33.88 10.66 -6.36
N ALA A 19 -34.91 9.84 -6.59
CA ALA A 19 -34.75 8.47 -7.06
C ALA A 19 -34.08 8.42 -8.45
N VAL A 20 -34.48 9.29 -9.37
CA VAL A 20 -33.89 9.38 -10.73
C VAL A 20 -32.41 9.81 -10.65
N ILE A 21 -32.11 10.88 -9.90
CA ILE A 21 -30.73 11.40 -9.78
C ILE A 21 -29.82 10.35 -9.11
N THR A 22 -30.31 9.67 -8.07
CA THR A 22 -29.55 8.64 -7.35
C THR A 22 -29.24 7.45 -8.24
N GLY A 23 -30.22 7.01 -9.06
CA GLY A 23 -30.04 5.90 -9.99
C GLY A 23 -28.93 6.15 -11.03
N ILE A 24 -28.88 7.36 -11.59
CA ILE A 24 -27.85 7.72 -12.59
C ILE A 24 -26.47 7.89 -11.93
N SER A 25 -26.41 8.47 -10.73
CA SER A 25 -25.16 8.79 -10.04
C SER A 25 -24.36 7.54 -9.61
N ALA A 26 -25.03 6.42 -9.33
CA ALA A 26 -24.40 5.20 -8.85
C ALA A 26 -23.45 4.55 -9.89
N ALA A 27 -23.75 4.67 -11.18
CA ALA A 27 -22.99 3.98 -12.24
C ALA A 27 -21.54 4.49 -12.39
N GLY A 28 -21.28 5.77 -12.11
CA GLY A 28 -19.94 6.36 -12.22
C GLY A 28 -19.07 6.15 -10.97
N TYR A 29 -19.69 6.02 -9.80
CA TYR A 29 -19.03 6.07 -8.50
C TYR A 29 -17.91 5.02 -8.36
N TRP A 30 -18.18 3.77 -8.75
CA TRP A 30 -17.23 2.66 -8.63
C TRP A 30 -15.92 2.89 -9.41
N ARG A 31 -16.00 3.53 -10.59
CA ARG A 31 -14.82 3.83 -11.40
C ARG A 31 -13.97 4.94 -10.78
N PHE A 32 -14.60 5.93 -10.14
CA PHE A 32 -13.89 6.99 -9.43
C PHE A 32 -13.18 6.46 -8.18
N VAL A 33 -13.84 5.59 -7.41
CA VAL A 33 -13.21 4.95 -6.24
C VAL A 33 -12.01 4.10 -6.66
N GLY A 34 -12.15 3.29 -7.72
CA GLY A 34 -11.04 2.49 -8.25
C GLY A 34 -9.84 3.34 -8.70
N ARG A 35 -10.10 4.43 -9.42
CA ARG A 35 -9.05 5.38 -9.81
C ARG A 35 -8.38 6.05 -8.60
N ALA A 36 -9.16 6.46 -7.61
CA ALA A 36 -8.63 7.04 -6.39
C ALA A 36 -7.75 6.05 -5.62
N GLN A 37 -8.10 4.76 -5.61
CA GLN A 37 -7.28 3.70 -5.02
C GLN A 37 -5.96 3.53 -5.78
N ASN A 38 -5.97 3.51 -7.11
CA ASN A 38 -4.74 3.44 -7.92
C ASN A 38 -3.80 4.62 -7.63
N VAL A 39 -4.34 5.84 -7.58
CA VAL A 39 -3.57 7.05 -7.27
C VAL A 39 -2.98 6.98 -5.86
N ARG A 40 -3.78 6.55 -4.87
CA ARG A 40 -3.29 6.35 -3.50
C ARG A 40 -2.20 5.28 -3.41
N CYS A 41 -2.31 4.22 -4.19
CA CYS A 41 -1.31 3.16 -4.21
C CYS A 41 0.00 3.65 -4.85
N SER A 42 -0.08 4.38 -5.96
CA SER A 42 1.08 5.03 -6.59
C SER A 42 1.78 5.98 -5.61
N GLU A 43 1.02 6.84 -4.96
CA GLU A 43 1.56 7.74 -3.93
C GLU A 43 2.24 6.96 -2.80
N LEU A 44 1.58 5.92 -2.28
CA LEU A 44 2.14 5.10 -1.21
C LEU A 44 3.46 4.42 -1.64
N VAL A 45 3.53 3.89 -2.87
CA VAL A 45 4.75 3.27 -3.43
C VAL A 45 5.89 4.29 -3.51
N HIS A 46 5.62 5.50 -3.98
CA HIS A 46 6.64 6.56 -4.07
C HIS A 46 7.06 7.08 -2.69
N GLN A 47 6.12 7.33 -1.78
CA GLN A 47 6.41 7.72 -0.40
C GLN A 47 7.26 6.68 0.32
N THR A 48 6.95 5.40 0.12
CA THR A 48 7.71 4.29 0.70
C THR A 48 9.13 4.25 0.16
N LYS A 49 9.32 4.44 -1.16
CA LYS A 49 10.65 4.55 -1.76
C LYS A 49 11.45 5.69 -1.11
N THR A 50 10.87 6.88 -1.04
CA THR A 50 11.52 8.03 -0.39
C THR A 50 11.85 7.76 1.07
N ALA A 51 10.97 7.08 1.82
CA ALA A 51 11.21 6.71 3.21
C ALA A 51 12.40 5.74 3.35
N ILE A 52 12.49 4.73 2.48
CA ILE A 52 13.61 3.78 2.46
C ILE A 52 14.92 4.49 2.11
N GLU A 53 14.93 5.33 1.08
CA GLU A 53 16.09 6.13 0.69
C GLU A 53 16.53 7.11 1.79
N THR A 54 15.57 7.70 2.51
CA THR A 54 15.85 8.60 3.64
C THR A 54 16.56 7.87 4.77
N ILE A 55 16.22 6.60 5.03
CA ILE A 55 16.97 5.80 6.02
C ILE A 55 18.42 5.66 5.58
N TYR A 56 18.64 5.25 4.33
CA TYR A 56 20.00 5.11 3.81
C TYR A 56 20.81 6.40 3.92
N GLN A 57 20.22 7.54 3.58
CA GLN A 57 20.87 8.85 3.73
C GLN A 57 21.21 9.21 5.19
N LYS A 58 20.45 8.72 6.17
CA LYS A 58 20.68 8.99 7.59
C LYS A 58 21.72 8.06 8.21
N THR A 59 21.69 6.77 7.84
CA THR A 59 22.49 5.72 8.48
C THR A 59 23.69 5.28 7.66
N ASP A 60 23.80 5.73 6.40
CA ASP A 60 24.79 5.31 5.39
C ASP A 60 24.85 3.78 5.18
N ALA A 61 23.78 3.08 5.59
CA ALA A 61 23.69 1.63 5.58
C ALA A 61 22.23 1.20 5.63
N TRP A 62 21.91 0.08 4.98
CA TRP A 62 20.58 -0.51 5.05
C TRP A 62 20.32 -1.15 6.42
N PRO A 63 19.12 -1.00 6.99
CA PRO A 63 18.73 -1.73 8.19
C PRO A 63 18.89 -3.24 8.00
N ARG A 64 19.43 -3.94 9.00
CA ARG A 64 19.63 -5.40 8.95
C ARG A 64 18.35 -6.16 8.59
N LEU A 65 17.19 -5.66 9.01
CA LEU A 65 15.89 -6.24 8.70
C LEU A 65 15.56 -6.17 7.20
N PHE A 66 15.98 -5.11 6.50
CA PHE A 66 15.81 -4.99 5.05
C PHE A 66 16.70 -5.95 4.29
N LEU A 67 17.95 -6.10 4.74
CA LEU A 67 18.90 -7.03 4.11
C LEU A 67 18.35 -8.47 4.11
N SER A 68 17.77 -8.92 5.22
CA SER A 68 17.19 -10.26 5.30
C SER A 68 15.98 -10.49 4.40
N SER A 69 15.19 -9.43 4.12
CA SER A 69 14.02 -9.55 3.26
C SER A 69 14.35 -9.30 1.79
N ALA A 70 15.31 -8.43 1.49
CA ALA A 70 15.60 -7.94 0.14
C ALA A 70 16.59 -8.82 -0.64
N GLN A 71 17.24 -9.80 0.00
CA GLN A 71 18.24 -10.69 -0.62
C GLN A 71 17.78 -11.40 -1.92
N SER A 72 16.47 -11.60 -2.11
CA SER A 72 15.90 -12.21 -3.31
C SER A 72 15.45 -11.22 -4.38
N GLY A 73 15.63 -9.91 -4.16
CA GLY A 73 15.01 -8.86 -4.97
C GLY A 73 13.47 -8.87 -4.87
N ASP A 74 12.89 -9.50 -3.85
CA ASP A 74 11.45 -9.59 -3.59
C ASP A 74 11.12 -9.34 -2.10
N GLY A 75 11.75 -8.33 -1.51
CA GLY A 75 11.50 -7.96 -0.13
C GLY A 75 10.05 -7.53 0.06
N LYS A 76 9.39 -8.05 1.09
CA LYS A 76 8.06 -7.58 1.50
C LYS A 76 8.19 -6.58 2.62
N LEU A 77 7.43 -5.49 2.56
CA LEU A 77 7.23 -4.58 3.70
C LEU A 77 6.23 -5.14 4.71
N ASP A 78 6.57 -6.34 5.19
CA ASP A 78 5.88 -7.02 6.26
C ASP A 78 5.97 -6.25 7.59
N ALA A 79 5.27 -6.73 8.62
CA ALA A 79 5.26 -6.07 9.91
C ALA A 79 6.66 -5.85 10.52
N ARG A 80 7.62 -6.74 10.23
CA ARG A 80 8.98 -6.67 10.78
C ARG A 80 9.80 -5.58 10.10
N THR A 81 9.81 -5.54 8.77
CA THR A 81 10.50 -4.52 7.99
C THR A 81 9.85 -3.15 8.17
N ALA A 82 8.52 -3.08 8.19
CA ALA A 82 7.78 -1.85 8.45
C ALA A 82 8.03 -1.29 9.86
N ALA A 83 8.29 -2.15 10.85
CA ALA A 83 8.72 -1.69 12.18
C ALA A 83 10.10 -0.98 12.14
N ALA A 84 10.98 -1.31 11.19
CA ALA A 84 12.24 -0.59 11.00
C ALA A 84 11.99 0.84 10.49
N LEU A 85 11.04 1.02 9.56
CA LEU A 85 10.60 2.34 9.09
C LEU A 85 10.02 3.18 10.23
N ALA A 86 9.20 2.55 11.08
CA ALA A 86 8.58 3.20 12.23
C ALA A 86 9.61 3.65 13.26
N LYS A 87 10.62 2.81 13.55
CA LYS A 87 11.73 3.12 14.45
C LYS A 87 12.52 4.36 14.01
N GLU A 88 12.80 4.48 12.72
CA GLU A 88 13.56 5.62 12.16
C GLU A 88 12.70 6.87 11.91
N GLY A 89 11.40 6.80 12.23
CA GLY A 89 10.46 7.92 12.12
C GLY A 89 10.23 8.42 10.69
N VAL A 90 10.47 7.56 9.68
CA VAL A 90 10.34 7.95 8.26
C VAL A 90 8.92 7.76 7.71
N MET A 91 8.10 6.93 8.35
CA MET A 91 6.68 6.77 8.03
C MET A 91 5.84 6.84 9.30
N SER A 92 4.61 7.37 9.16
CA SER A 92 3.65 7.52 10.26
C SER A 92 2.93 6.19 10.58
N LEU A 93 3.69 5.12 10.84
CA LEU A 93 3.16 3.81 11.23
C LEU A 93 2.93 3.76 12.73
N SER A 94 1.78 3.25 13.14
CA SER A 94 1.46 3.10 14.56
C SER A 94 2.19 1.87 15.12
N TYR A 95 3.10 2.09 16.07
CA TYR A 95 3.91 1.04 16.67
C TYR A 95 3.98 1.15 18.19
N LYS A 96 4.20 0.01 18.84
CA LYS A 96 4.48 -0.13 20.27
C LYS A 96 5.92 -0.59 20.45
N LYS A 97 6.62 0.03 21.40
CA LYS A 97 7.95 -0.36 21.84
C LYS A 97 7.82 -1.34 23.01
N GLU A 98 8.40 -2.52 22.88
CA GLU A 98 8.40 -3.57 23.92
C GLU A 98 9.85 -3.89 24.30
N GLU A 99 10.18 -3.80 25.59
CA GLU A 99 11.51 -4.15 26.07
C GLU A 99 11.66 -5.67 26.16
N ARG A 100 12.74 -6.20 25.59
CA ARG A 100 13.13 -7.60 25.71
C ARG A 100 13.97 -7.80 26.97
N SER A 101 14.06 -9.05 27.41
CA SER A 101 14.86 -9.48 28.56
C SER A 101 16.36 -9.19 28.45
N ASP A 102 16.86 -8.92 27.24
CA ASP A 102 18.25 -8.56 26.95
C ASP A 102 18.52 -7.04 27.00
N GLY A 103 17.53 -6.22 27.37
CA GLY A 103 17.61 -4.76 27.35
C GLY A 103 17.45 -4.14 25.95
N THR A 104 17.24 -4.96 24.92
CA THR A 104 16.95 -4.50 23.55
C THR A 104 15.46 -4.20 23.42
N TYR A 105 15.10 -3.30 22.49
CA TYR A 105 13.69 -3.02 22.20
C TYR A 105 13.19 -3.73 20.94
N ASN A 106 12.02 -4.34 21.05
CA ASN A 106 11.21 -4.82 19.95
C ASN A 106 10.21 -3.73 19.52
N TYR A 107 10.02 -3.58 18.22
CA TYR A 107 9.04 -2.65 17.65
C TYR A 107 7.93 -3.49 17.02
N VAL A 108 6.71 -3.37 17.56
CA VAL A 108 5.54 -4.14 17.12
C VAL A 108 4.49 -3.18 16.58
N LEU A 109 4.06 -3.38 15.33
CA LEU A 109 2.99 -2.58 14.74
C LEU A 109 1.64 -2.89 15.39
N ASN A 110 0.80 -1.89 15.52
CA ASN A 110 -0.53 -2.02 16.13
C ASN A 110 -1.63 -1.38 15.25
N GLY A 111 -2.89 -1.60 15.62
CA GLY A 111 -4.02 -1.04 14.88
C GLY A 111 -4.19 -1.66 13.48
N HIS A 112 -4.27 -0.81 12.45
CA HIS A 112 -4.45 -1.26 11.06
C HIS A 112 -3.12 -1.65 10.39
N ASP A 113 -1.98 -1.16 10.90
CA ASP A 113 -0.65 -1.35 10.31
C ASP A 113 0.00 -2.69 10.71
N ARG A 114 -0.72 -3.54 11.46
CA ARG A 114 -0.21 -4.80 12.03
C ARG A 114 0.39 -5.80 11.02
N PHE A 115 0.06 -5.65 9.73
CA PHE A 115 0.56 -6.49 8.64
C PHE A 115 1.75 -5.88 7.90
N GLY A 116 2.12 -4.63 8.22
CA GLY A 116 3.11 -3.83 7.50
C GLY A 116 2.47 -2.78 6.60
N VAL A 117 3.20 -2.37 5.56
CA VAL A 117 2.73 -1.35 4.61
C VAL A 117 1.86 -2.03 3.55
N VAL A 118 0.55 -1.87 3.68
CA VAL A 118 -0.46 -2.50 2.82
C VAL A 118 -1.03 -1.52 1.78
N THR A 119 -1.40 -2.04 0.62
CA THR A 119 -2.06 -1.27 -0.44
C THR A 119 -3.47 -0.79 -0.02
N PRO A 120 -4.04 0.22 -0.72
CA PRO A 120 -5.36 0.76 -0.37
C PRO A 120 -6.51 -0.25 -0.34
N TRP A 121 -6.46 -1.31 -1.16
CA TRP A 121 -7.49 -2.34 -1.20
C TRP A 121 -7.47 -3.23 0.05
N ALA A 122 -6.28 -3.68 0.45
CA ALA A 122 -6.11 -4.42 1.71
C ALA A 122 -6.41 -3.54 2.91
N MET A 123 -6.03 -2.27 2.87
CA MET A 123 -6.32 -1.33 3.96
C MET A 123 -7.82 -1.14 4.16
N ASP A 124 -8.62 -1.03 3.10
CA ASP A 124 -10.08 -0.95 3.20
C ASP A 124 -10.68 -2.24 3.79
N TYR A 125 -10.16 -3.41 3.39
CA TYR A 125 -10.56 -4.69 3.98
C TYR A 125 -10.23 -4.74 5.48
N ILE A 126 -9.02 -4.37 5.88
CA ILE A 126 -8.56 -4.36 7.28
C ILE A 126 -9.38 -3.37 8.12
N ARG A 127 -9.73 -2.20 7.57
CA ARG A 127 -10.57 -1.22 8.27
C ARG A 127 -11.97 -1.76 8.57
N ARG A 128 -12.55 -2.53 7.65
CA ARG A 128 -13.89 -3.11 7.80
C ARG A 128 -13.92 -4.31 8.76
N HIS A 129 -12.86 -5.13 8.77
CA HIS A 129 -12.83 -6.39 9.53
C HIS A 129 -12.05 -6.29 10.84
N GLY A 130 -11.28 -5.22 11.05
CA GLY A 130 -10.55 -4.95 12.29
C GLY A 130 -9.65 -6.10 12.71
N THR A 131 -9.93 -6.68 13.89
CA THR A 131 -9.17 -7.82 14.42
C THR A 131 -9.42 -9.15 13.74
N GLY A 132 -10.46 -9.27 12.93
CA GLY A 132 -10.74 -10.47 12.15
C GLY A 132 -9.92 -10.61 10.86
N ALA A 133 -9.18 -9.57 10.45
CA ALA A 133 -8.28 -9.67 9.31
C ALA A 133 -7.02 -10.49 9.67
N SER A 134 -6.52 -11.26 8.71
CA SER A 134 -5.28 -12.03 8.78
C SER A 134 -4.54 -11.96 7.45
N SER A 135 -3.23 -12.23 7.41
CA SER A 135 -2.45 -12.18 6.16
C SER A 135 -3.02 -13.09 5.05
N SER A 136 -3.67 -14.19 5.42
CA SER A 136 -4.32 -15.13 4.50
C SER A 136 -5.75 -14.77 4.10
N SER A 137 -6.31 -13.69 4.66
CA SER A 137 -7.65 -13.22 4.32
C SER A 137 -7.71 -12.83 2.84
N ARG A 138 -8.71 -13.35 2.12
CA ARG A 138 -8.92 -13.06 0.69
C ARG A 138 -9.65 -11.74 0.49
N LEU A 139 -9.16 -10.95 -0.46
CA LEU A 139 -9.82 -9.70 -0.83
C LEU A 139 -10.86 -9.94 -1.93
N PRO A 140 -11.94 -9.14 -1.96
CA PRO A 140 -12.90 -9.15 -3.07
C PRO A 140 -12.28 -8.81 -4.42
N SER A 141 -11.16 -8.08 -4.43
CA SER A 141 -10.47 -7.66 -5.65
C SER A 141 -9.56 -8.74 -6.25
N GLY A 142 -9.20 -9.77 -5.48
CA GLY A 142 -8.22 -10.78 -5.85
C GLY A 142 -7.16 -10.95 -4.76
N GLY A 143 -6.41 -12.06 -4.80
CA GLY A 143 -5.30 -12.30 -3.87
C GLY A 143 -5.67 -12.34 -2.38
N THR A 144 -4.64 -12.29 -1.56
CA THR A 144 -4.73 -12.20 -0.09
C THR A 144 -4.18 -10.87 0.41
N ILE A 145 -4.36 -10.56 1.69
CA ILE A 145 -3.72 -9.39 2.32
C ILE A 145 -2.20 -9.44 2.13
N ASP A 146 -1.60 -10.62 2.22
CA ASP A 146 -0.16 -10.81 2.02
C ASP A 146 0.31 -10.43 0.60
N ASP A 147 -0.51 -10.69 -0.42
CA ASP A 147 -0.23 -10.31 -1.80
C ASP A 147 -0.33 -8.79 -2.03
N HIS A 148 -1.07 -8.12 -1.16
CA HIS A 148 -1.33 -6.69 -1.18
C HIS A 148 -0.39 -5.90 -0.26
N ILE A 149 0.68 -6.51 0.24
CA ILE A 149 1.78 -5.83 0.94
C ILE A 149 2.72 -5.21 -0.10
N ILE A 150 3.19 -3.99 0.16
CA ILE A 150 4.16 -3.34 -0.70
C ILE A 150 5.48 -4.11 -0.67
N ARG A 151 6.10 -4.21 -1.83
CA ARG A 151 7.37 -4.91 -2.01
C ARG A 151 8.47 -3.95 -2.38
N PHE A 152 9.68 -4.34 -2.06
CA PHE A 152 10.86 -3.55 -2.28
C PHE A 152 12.09 -4.41 -2.55
N ALA A 153 13.07 -3.79 -3.18
CA ALA A 153 14.43 -4.27 -3.33
C ALA A 153 15.36 -3.08 -3.08
N VAL A 154 16.55 -3.37 -2.59
CA VAL A 154 17.61 -2.38 -2.35
C VAL A 154 18.87 -2.82 -3.04
N ASP A 155 19.71 -1.86 -3.37
CA ASP A 155 21.06 -2.07 -3.87
C ASP A 155 21.96 -2.64 -2.75
N LEU A 156 22.39 -3.89 -2.89
CA LEU A 156 23.14 -4.62 -1.86
C LEU A 156 24.64 -4.55 -2.07
N ASP A 157 25.09 -4.37 -3.30
CA ASP A 157 26.49 -4.30 -3.73
C ASP A 157 26.97 -2.87 -3.99
N TYR A 158 26.08 -1.89 -3.84
CA TYR A 158 26.36 -0.45 -3.92
C TYR A 158 26.87 0.00 -5.28
N ASP A 159 26.44 -0.66 -6.36
CA ASP A 159 26.81 -0.34 -7.73
C ASP A 159 25.87 0.70 -8.38
N GLY A 160 24.82 1.12 -7.66
CA GLY A 160 23.78 2.03 -8.12
C GLY A 160 22.68 1.35 -8.94
N ILE A 161 22.68 0.02 -9.02
CA ILE A 161 21.72 -0.81 -9.73
C ILE A 161 21.06 -1.79 -8.76
N THR A 162 19.76 -1.62 -8.56
CA THR A 162 18.98 -2.58 -7.78
C THR A 162 18.53 -3.74 -8.67
N GLU A 163 18.83 -4.98 -8.25
CA GLU A 163 18.24 -6.18 -8.82
C GLU A 163 16.85 -6.44 -8.21
N THR A 164 15.85 -6.55 -9.07
CA THR A 164 14.46 -6.74 -8.67
C THR A 164 13.91 -8.02 -9.29
N SER A 165 13.08 -8.71 -8.53
CA SER A 165 12.31 -9.85 -9.04
C SER A 165 11.15 -9.42 -9.93
N PHE A 166 10.90 -8.11 -10.07
CA PHE A 166 9.70 -7.55 -10.66
C PHE A 166 10.04 -6.40 -11.60
N GLY A 167 9.78 -6.58 -12.89
CA GLY A 167 9.90 -5.59 -13.96
C GLY A 167 8.62 -5.50 -14.78
N TYR A 168 8.71 -4.90 -15.97
CA TYR A 168 7.57 -4.86 -16.91
C TYR A 168 7.15 -6.27 -17.33
N GLY A 169 5.86 -6.59 -17.20
CA GLY A 169 5.33 -7.93 -17.49
C GLY A 169 5.65 -8.99 -16.44
N GLY A 170 6.17 -8.60 -15.27
CA GLY A 170 6.45 -9.53 -14.17
C GLY A 170 7.75 -10.32 -14.31
N SER A 171 8.67 -9.92 -15.19
CA SER A 171 10.02 -10.50 -15.25
C SER A 171 10.91 -10.01 -14.10
N THR A 172 12.11 -10.57 -13.96
CA THR A 172 13.18 -9.90 -13.22
C THR A 172 13.63 -8.64 -13.98
N ALA A 173 14.13 -7.64 -13.26
CA ALA A 173 14.66 -6.41 -13.87
C ALA A 173 15.81 -5.84 -13.03
N ARG A 174 16.79 -5.25 -13.73
CA ARG A 174 17.88 -4.48 -13.12
C ARG A 174 17.55 -3.00 -13.31
N VAL A 175 17.51 -2.22 -12.24
CA VAL A 175 17.01 -0.84 -12.28
C VAL A 175 18.06 0.11 -11.73
N ARG A 176 18.33 1.22 -12.43
CA ARG A 176 19.22 2.29 -11.94
C ARG A 176 18.55 3.09 -10.82
N ALA A 177 18.66 2.57 -9.60
CA ALA A 177 18.16 3.16 -8.38
C ALA A 177 18.83 2.48 -7.17
N LEU A 178 18.90 3.19 -6.03
CA LEU A 178 19.32 2.60 -4.75
C LEU A 178 18.24 1.71 -4.13
N CYS A 179 16.97 2.03 -4.41
CA CYS A 179 15.83 1.26 -3.98
C CYS A 179 14.73 1.25 -5.04
N CYS A 180 14.10 0.10 -5.18
CA CYS A 180 12.93 -0.12 -6.02
C CYS A 180 11.77 -0.59 -5.14
N VAL A 181 10.62 0.05 -5.28
CA VAL A 181 9.38 -0.29 -4.56
C VAL A 181 8.25 -0.52 -5.55
N TRP A 182 7.39 -1.51 -5.29
CA TRP A 182 6.26 -1.86 -6.16
C TRP A 182 5.09 -2.50 -5.40
N SER A 183 3.97 -2.62 -6.12
CA SER A 183 2.74 -3.28 -5.68
C SER A 183 2.15 -4.08 -6.84
N TYR A 184 1.57 -5.24 -6.54
CA TYR A 184 0.84 -6.11 -7.48
C TYR A 184 -0.58 -5.61 -7.82
N GLY A 185 -0.80 -4.30 -7.72
CA GLY A 185 -2.08 -3.71 -8.09
C GLY A 185 -3.26 -4.15 -7.22
N LYS A 186 -4.44 -4.06 -7.84
CA LYS A 186 -5.75 -4.34 -7.25
C LYS A 186 -6.02 -5.84 -7.14
N ASP A 187 -5.53 -6.63 -8.08
CA ASP A 187 -5.79 -8.07 -8.11
C ASP A 187 -4.80 -8.89 -7.26
N GLY A 188 -3.71 -8.26 -6.82
CA GLY A 188 -2.67 -8.88 -6.00
C GLY A 188 -1.85 -9.89 -6.79
N LYS A 189 -1.85 -9.82 -8.12
CA LYS A 189 -1.09 -10.72 -8.99
C LYS A 189 0.01 -9.98 -9.70
N LYS A 190 1.13 -10.67 -9.83
CA LYS A 190 2.32 -10.14 -10.49
C LYS A 190 2.16 -10.21 -12.01
N GLY A 191 2.56 -9.15 -12.71
CA GLY A 191 2.67 -9.10 -14.17
C GLY A 191 1.39 -8.68 -14.88
N THR A 192 0.46 -8.05 -14.16
CA THR A 192 -0.84 -7.61 -14.66
C THR A 192 -0.83 -6.10 -14.98
N GLU A 193 -1.87 -5.62 -15.67
CA GLU A 193 -1.94 -4.22 -16.12
C GLU A 193 -2.08 -3.22 -14.97
N ASP A 194 -2.55 -3.66 -13.82
CA ASP A 194 -2.78 -2.85 -12.62
C ASP A 194 -1.58 -2.76 -11.68
N ASP A 195 -0.47 -3.40 -12.05
CA ASP A 195 0.82 -3.31 -11.36
C ASP A 195 1.33 -1.87 -11.26
N ILE A 196 1.85 -1.51 -10.09
CA ILE A 196 2.37 -0.17 -9.79
C ILE A 196 3.84 -0.27 -9.38
N ARG A 197 4.67 0.59 -10.00
CA ARG A 197 6.13 0.63 -9.80
C ARG A 197 6.59 2.04 -9.47
N SER A 198 7.68 2.13 -8.73
CA SER A 198 8.34 3.41 -8.40
C SER A 198 9.35 3.88 -9.45
N TRP A 199 9.59 3.09 -10.50
CA TRP A 199 10.50 3.42 -11.61
C TRP A 199 9.80 3.28 -12.96
N THR A 200 10.45 3.83 -13.98
CA THR A 200 10.01 3.77 -15.37
C THR A 200 10.86 2.81 -16.18
N LYS A 201 10.35 2.37 -17.34
CA LYS A 201 11.06 1.46 -18.26
C LYS A 201 12.42 1.97 -18.70
N GLY A 202 12.61 3.29 -18.78
CA GLY A 202 13.91 3.88 -19.16
C GLY A 202 15.00 3.73 -18.11
N GLN A 203 14.63 3.39 -16.86
CA GLN A 203 15.58 3.15 -15.77
C GLN A 203 16.04 1.69 -15.73
N GLU A 204 15.40 0.80 -16.48
CA GLU A 204 15.81 -0.60 -16.57
C GLU A 204 17.06 -0.75 -17.43
N VAL A 205 18.05 -1.45 -16.88
CA VAL A 205 19.31 -1.79 -17.54
C VAL A 205 19.11 -3.11 -18.27
N LYS A 206 19.60 -3.17 -19.52
CA LYS A 206 19.62 -4.39 -20.31
C LYS A 206 20.70 -5.36 -19.83
#